data_AF-A0AA38P386-F1
#
_entry.id   AF-A0AA38P386-F1
#
_cell.length_a   1.000
_cell.length_b   1.000
_cell.length_c   1.000
_cell.angle_alpha   90.00
_cell.angle_beta   90.00
_cell.angle_gamma   90.00
#
_symmetry.space_group_name_H-M   'P 1'
#
loop_
_entity.id
_entity.type
_entity.pdbx_description
1 polymer ?
#
loop_
_entity_poly.entity_id
_entity_poly.type
_entity_poly.pdbx_seq_one_letter_code
_entity_poly.pdbx_strand_id
1 'polypeptide(L)'
;MGLALKTTSAHKILIEILVLVASVLPKLEFLTLGLRLQKATYDIDELASAIAPFSSLRFIELESVYGLLDFGPGNERTLRDSWTNLPVQSRARAESGLLLLTSYLVKKARSLDSVYIDDVGYEPDNSSIRSQSWCLRGWLHVLNSNRDVGGTLEDFYRAPTAQ
;
A
#
# COMPACT_ATOMS: atom_id res chain seq x y z
N MET A 1 7.76 39.34 -12.14
CA MET A 1 8.27 38.05 -11.62
C MET A 1 7.09 37.13 -11.44
N GLY A 2 6.84 36.22 -12.37
CA GLY A 2 5.78 35.22 -12.24
C GLY A 2 6.22 34.16 -11.23
N LEU A 3 5.50 34.04 -10.12
CA LEU A 3 5.60 32.89 -9.24
C LEU A 3 5.12 31.69 -10.04
N ALA A 4 6.05 30.91 -10.59
CA ALA A 4 5.75 29.61 -11.11
C ALA A 4 5.28 28.76 -9.92
N LEU A 5 3.96 28.61 -9.79
CA LEU A 5 3.35 27.60 -8.93
C LEU A 5 3.86 26.25 -9.43
N LYS A 6 4.94 25.78 -8.81
CA LYS A 6 5.50 24.46 -9.05
C LYS A 6 4.40 23.50 -8.64
N THR A 7 3.75 22.85 -9.59
CA THR A 7 2.74 21.83 -9.33
C THR A 7 3.42 20.71 -8.55
N THR A 8 3.23 20.71 -7.23
CA THR A 8 3.69 19.64 -6.35
C THR A 8 2.97 18.37 -6.76
N SER A 9 3.71 17.29 -7.05
CA SER A 9 3.10 16.02 -7.40
C SER A 9 2.24 15.52 -6.23
N ALA A 10 1.11 14.86 -6.52
CA ALA A 10 0.22 14.31 -5.49
C ALA A 10 0.97 13.41 -4.48
N HIS A 11 2.02 12.73 -4.95
CA HIS A 11 3.00 12.02 -4.14
C HIS A 11 3.62 12.89 -3.03
N LYS A 12 4.24 14.01 -3.39
CA LYS A 12 4.88 14.92 -2.43
C LYS A 12 3.89 15.53 -1.45
N ILE A 13 2.67 15.84 -1.91
CA ILE A 13 1.60 16.36 -1.05
C ILE A 13 1.22 15.33 0.02
N LEU A 14 1.06 14.06 -0.34
CA LEU A 14 0.73 13.02 0.64
C LEU A 14 1.83 12.89 1.71
N ILE A 15 3.10 12.85 1.30
CA ILE A 15 4.24 12.74 2.22
C ILE A 15 4.27 13.94 3.17
N GLU A 16 4.10 15.16 2.64
CA GLU A 16 4.03 16.38 3.45
C GLU A 16 2.85 16.35 4.44
N ILE A 17 1.67 15.89 4.01
CA ILE A 17 0.51 15.73 4.88
C ILE A 17 0.80 14.74 6.00
N LEU A 18 1.37 13.56 5.70
CA LEU A 18 1.66 12.54 6.72
C LEU A 18 2.64 13.09 7.77
N VAL A 19 3.70 13.78 7.35
CA VAL A 19 4.66 14.42 8.26
C VAL A 19 3.99 15.50 9.10
N LEU A 20 3.15 16.34 8.50
CA LEU A 20 2.41 17.39 9.22
C LEU A 20 1.45 16.77 10.24
N VAL A 21 0.70 15.75 9.87
CA VAL A 21 -0.25 15.05 10.75
C VAL A 21 0.51 14.42 11.93
N ALA A 22 1.65 13.78 11.69
CA ALA A 22 2.47 13.24 12.78
C ALA A 22 2.92 14.31 13.78
N SER A 23 3.26 15.50 13.28
CA SER A 23 3.70 16.63 14.12
C SER A 23 2.57 17.22 14.96
N VAL A 24 1.35 17.30 14.39
CA VAL A 24 0.18 17.91 15.04
C VAL A 24 -0.56 16.92 15.95
N LEU A 25 -0.54 15.63 15.60
CA LEU A 25 -1.22 14.55 16.29
C LEU A 25 -0.23 13.47 16.76
N PRO A 26 0.71 13.78 17.68
CA PRO A 26 1.74 12.83 18.13
C PRO A 26 1.18 11.62 18.89
N LYS A 27 -0.08 11.70 19.35
CA LYS A 27 -0.80 10.64 20.05
C LYS A 27 -1.74 9.85 19.13
N LEU A 28 -1.67 10.04 17.81
CA LEU A 28 -2.49 9.29 16.87
C LEU A 28 -2.10 7.80 16.95
N GLU A 29 -3.04 6.95 17.35
CA GLU A 29 -2.82 5.50 17.48
C GLU A 29 -3.26 4.71 16.25
N PHE A 30 -4.15 5.30 15.44
CA PHE A 30 -4.78 4.66 14.28
C PHE A 30 -4.74 5.58 13.06
N LEU A 31 -4.34 5.04 11.91
CA LEU A 31 -4.31 5.76 10.63
C LEU A 31 -4.86 4.86 9.53
N THR A 32 -5.86 5.34 8.79
CA THR A 32 -6.28 4.72 7.52
C THR A 32 -5.67 5.48 6.35
N LEU A 33 -5.00 4.76 5.46
CA LEU A 33 -4.41 5.28 4.24
C LEU A 33 -5.01 4.58 3.01
N GLY A 34 -5.87 5.29 2.30
CA GLY A 34 -6.46 4.84 1.04
C GLY A 34 -5.94 5.62 -0.16
N LEU A 35 -5.46 4.92 -1.20
CA LEU A 35 -4.84 5.55 -2.38
C LEU A 35 -5.68 5.44 -3.66
N ARG A 36 -6.92 4.92 -3.58
CA ARG A 36 -7.84 4.56 -4.70
C ARG A 36 -8.01 5.56 -5.85
N LEU A 37 -7.72 6.84 -5.65
CA LEU A 37 -8.03 7.92 -6.60
C LEU A 37 -6.81 8.53 -7.28
N GLN A 38 -5.61 8.01 -7.02
CA GLN A 38 -4.37 8.60 -7.48
C GLN A 38 -3.82 7.86 -8.70
N LYS A 39 -3.42 8.59 -9.75
CA LYS A 39 -2.63 8.06 -10.87
C LYS A 39 -1.12 8.10 -10.60
N ALA A 40 -0.73 8.36 -9.35
CA ALA A 40 0.65 8.49 -8.93
C ALA A 40 1.17 7.15 -8.40
N THR A 41 2.43 6.84 -8.73
CA THR A 41 3.18 5.77 -8.06
C THR A 41 3.92 6.34 -6.86
N TYR A 42 3.96 5.59 -5.78
CA TYR A 42 4.56 5.95 -4.50
C TYR A 42 5.72 5.01 -4.22
N ASP A 43 6.90 5.58 -4.02
CA ASP A 43 8.04 4.82 -3.53
C ASP A 43 7.75 4.29 -2.12
N ILE A 44 7.94 2.99 -1.94
CA ILE A 44 7.67 2.29 -0.69
C ILE A 44 8.52 2.80 0.48
N ASP A 45 9.78 3.15 0.23
CA ASP A 45 10.70 3.64 1.24
C ASP A 45 10.34 5.06 1.68
N GLU A 46 9.92 5.91 0.74
CA GLU A 46 9.40 7.24 1.05
C GLU A 46 8.12 7.18 1.88
N LEU A 47 7.16 6.32 1.50
CA LEU A 47 5.94 6.14 2.26
C LEU A 47 6.24 5.65 3.68
N ALA A 48 7.08 4.63 3.83
CA ALA A 48 7.45 4.11 5.15
C ALA A 48 8.20 5.15 6.00
N SER A 49 9.02 5.99 5.37
CA SER A 49 9.72 7.08 6.05
C SER A 49 8.77 8.20 6.49
N ALA A 50 7.66 8.43 5.79
CA ALA A 50 6.63 9.38 6.18
C ALA A 50 5.76 8.90 7.35
N ILE A 51 5.68 7.58 7.57
CA ILE A 51 4.98 6.97 8.73
C ILE A 51 5.88 6.88 9.96
N ALA A 52 7.21 6.84 9.79
CA ALA A 52 8.16 6.75 10.90
C ALA A 52 8.00 7.82 12.02
N PRO A 53 7.64 9.08 11.74
CA PRO A 53 7.50 10.12 12.76
C PRO A 53 6.33 9.91 13.74
N PHE A 54 5.38 9.02 13.44
CA PHE A 54 4.24 8.77 14.31
C PHE A 54 4.63 7.92 15.53
N SER A 55 5.03 8.56 16.61
CA SER A 55 5.56 7.89 17.81
C SER A 55 4.56 7.03 18.58
N SER A 56 3.26 7.27 18.43
CA SER A 56 2.20 6.51 19.11
C SER A 56 1.35 5.66 18.17
N LEU A 57 1.66 5.62 16.87
CA LEU A 57 0.84 4.90 15.89
C LEU A 57 1.01 3.40 16.05
N ARG A 58 -0.06 2.72 16.48
CA ARG A 58 -0.10 1.28 16.74
C ARG A 58 -0.71 0.51 15.59
N PHE A 59 -1.65 1.14 14.87
CA PHE A 59 -2.46 0.50 13.85
C PHE A 59 -2.46 1.34 12.57
N ILE A 60 -2.19 0.70 11.44
CA ILE A 60 -2.40 1.31 10.12
C ILE A 60 -3.26 0.41 9.25
N GLU A 61 -4.25 1.01 8.61
CA GLU A 61 -5.09 0.37 7.60
C GLU A 61 -4.67 0.86 6.22
N LEU A 62 -4.45 -0.07 5.29
CA LEU A 62 -4.00 0.19 3.93
C LEU A 62 -5.09 -0.23 2.94
N GLU A 63 -5.69 0.74 2.28
CA GLU A 63 -6.77 0.51 1.32
C GLU A 63 -6.33 0.75 -0.13
N SER A 64 -6.37 -0.31 -0.93
CA SER A 64 -6.04 -0.27 -2.37
C SER A 64 -4.74 0.48 -2.68
N VAL A 65 -3.66 0.04 -2.03
CA VAL A 65 -2.36 0.69 -2.11
C VAL A 65 -1.43 -0.02 -3.10
N TYR A 66 -1.54 -1.34 -3.23
CA TYR A 66 -0.57 -2.18 -3.93
C TYR A 66 -0.33 -1.74 -5.38
N GLY A 67 -1.40 -1.48 -6.14
CA GLY A 67 -1.31 -1.08 -7.55
C GLY A 67 -0.62 0.27 -7.79
N LEU A 68 -0.33 1.02 -6.72
CA LEU A 68 0.26 2.35 -6.76
C LEU A 68 1.65 2.39 -6.10
N LEU A 69 2.21 1.26 -5.68
CA LEU A 69 3.54 1.22 -5.05
C LEU A 69 4.63 0.94 -6.08
N ASP A 70 5.74 1.66 -5.94
CA ASP A 70 7.01 1.41 -6.62
C ASP A 70 7.96 0.72 -5.64
N PHE A 71 8.53 -0.41 -6.05
CA PHE A 71 9.29 -1.31 -5.18
C PHE A 71 10.82 -1.26 -5.39
N GLY A 72 11.30 -0.36 -6.23
CA GLY A 72 12.70 -0.19 -6.65
C GLY A 72 13.13 -1.10 -7.82
N PRO A 73 14.11 -0.68 -8.65
CA PRO A 73 14.67 -1.48 -9.73
C PRO A 73 15.34 -2.75 -9.18
N GLY A 74 14.87 -3.91 -9.62
CA GLY A 74 15.30 -5.23 -9.10
C GLY A 74 14.18 -5.98 -8.39
N ASN A 75 13.25 -5.25 -7.77
CA ASN A 75 11.94 -5.76 -7.32
C ASN A 75 10.82 -5.37 -8.32
N GLU A 76 11.05 -4.32 -9.13
CA GLU A 76 10.11 -3.75 -10.11
C GLU A 76 10.06 -4.42 -11.49
N ARG A 77 11.11 -5.14 -11.92
CA ARG A 77 11.18 -5.72 -13.29
C ARG A 77 10.10 -6.77 -13.57
N THR A 78 9.32 -7.16 -12.57
CA THR A 78 8.16 -8.05 -12.70
C THR A 78 6.83 -7.36 -12.42
N LEU A 79 6.77 -6.08 -12.04
CA LEU A 79 5.53 -5.43 -11.60
C LEU A 79 4.98 -4.38 -12.58
N ARG A 80 5.83 -3.55 -13.18
CA ARG A 80 5.40 -2.50 -14.13
C ARG A 80 4.96 -3.03 -15.50
N ASP A 81 5.64 -4.07 -16.00
CA ASP A 81 5.33 -4.67 -17.32
C ASP A 81 4.11 -5.60 -17.32
N SER A 82 3.46 -5.80 -16.16
CA SER A 82 2.54 -6.92 -15.91
C SER A 82 1.06 -6.56 -15.89
N TRP A 83 0.71 -5.28 -16.07
CA TRP A 83 -0.70 -4.89 -16.24
C TRP A 83 -1.31 -5.38 -17.54
N THR A 84 -0.51 -5.93 -18.46
CA THR A 84 -0.99 -6.38 -19.77
C THR A 84 -0.99 -7.89 -19.96
N ASN A 85 -0.26 -8.69 -19.18
CA ASN A 85 -0.16 -10.13 -19.42
C ASN A 85 0.20 -10.92 -18.15
N LEU A 86 -0.79 -11.50 -17.45
CA LEU A 86 -0.84 -12.88 -16.91
C LEU A 86 -1.81 -12.97 -15.69
N PRO A 87 -2.80 -13.89 -15.69
CA PRO A 87 -3.92 -13.88 -14.73
C PRO A 87 -3.50 -14.28 -13.29
N VAL A 88 -2.96 -15.49 -13.10
CA VAL A 88 -2.74 -16.11 -11.76
C VAL A 88 -1.53 -15.55 -10.98
N GLN A 89 -0.63 -14.81 -11.64
CA GLN A 89 0.57 -14.26 -10.99
C GLN A 89 0.32 -12.92 -10.28
N SER A 90 -0.78 -12.24 -10.59
CA SER A 90 -1.08 -10.90 -10.04
C SER A 90 -1.32 -10.93 -8.52
N ARG A 91 -2.08 -11.93 -8.04
CA ARG A 91 -2.41 -12.11 -6.62
C ARG A 91 -1.21 -12.47 -5.76
N ALA A 92 -0.48 -13.54 -6.11
CA ALA A 92 0.69 -13.97 -5.31
C ALA A 92 1.76 -12.86 -5.23
N ARG A 93 1.87 -12.05 -6.29
CA ARG A 93 2.69 -10.83 -6.29
C ARG A 93 2.11 -9.74 -5.40
N ALA A 94 0.80 -9.50 -5.42
CA ALA A 94 0.13 -8.57 -4.52
C ALA A 94 0.37 -8.93 -3.05
N GLU A 95 0.16 -10.19 -2.70
CA GLU A 95 0.42 -10.71 -1.36
C GLU A 95 1.89 -10.50 -0.95
N SER A 96 2.84 -10.90 -1.81
CA SER A 96 4.28 -10.71 -1.56
C SER A 96 4.66 -9.24 -1.40
N GLY A 97 4.12 -8.35 -2.25
CA GLY A 97 4.39 -6.92 -2.21
C GLY A 97 3.79 -6.25 -0.97
N LEU A 98 2.59 -6.64 -0.55
CA LEU A 98 1.95 -6.16 0.67
C LEU A 98 2.68 -6.64 1.93
N LEU A 99 3.17 -7.88 1.95
CA LEU A 99 4.03 -8.39 3.02
C LEU A 99 5.36 -7.62 3.08
N LEU A 100 5.95 -7.31 1.92
CA LEU A 100 7.16 -6.49 1.83
C LEU A 100 6.90 -5.09 2.40
N LEU A 101 5.88 -4.38 1.91
CA LEU A 101 5.44 -3.07 2.43
C LEU A 101 5.28 -3.10 3.94
N THR A 102 4.52 -4.06 4.45
CA THR A 102 4.25 -4.17 5.88
C THR A 102 5.54 -4.35 6.66
N SER A 103 6.47 -5.15 6.15
CA SER A 103 7.81 -5.33 6.73
C SER A 103 8.60 -4.02 6.76
N TYR A 104 8.54 -3.21 5.69
CA TYR A 104 9.20 -1.89 5.65
C TYR A 104 8.58 -0.92 6.65
N LEU A 105 7.24 -0.84 6.70
CA LEU A 105 6.50 0.00 7.64
C LEU A 105 6.87 -0.34 9.08
N VAL A 106 6.83 -1.60 9.45
CA VAL A 106 7.11 -2.08 10.81
C VAL A 106 8.58 -1.86 11.21
N LYS A 107 9.52 -1.94 10.26
CA LYS A 107 10.94 -1.63 10.52
C LYS A 107 11.18 -0.14 10.75
N LYS A 108 10.45 0.73 10.04
CA LYS A 108 10.62 2.20 10.11
C LYS A 108 9.82 2.82 11.26
N ALA A 109 8.55 2.46 11.41
CA ALA A 109 7.68 2.92 12.48
C ALA A 109 7.67 1.92 13.64
N ARG A 110 8.53 2.19 14.63
CA ARG A 110 8.76 1.32 15.81
C ARG A 110 7.54 1.17 16.72
N SER A 111 6.59 2.07 16.63
CA SER A 111 5.34 2.09 17.39
C SER A 111 4.26 1.15 16.84
N LEU A 112 4.38 0.71 15.58
CA LEU A 112 3.38 -0.14 14.95
C LEU A 112 3.34 -1.53 15.59
N ASP A 113 2.12 -1.96 15.90
CA ASP A 113 1.76 -3.29 16.42
C ASP A 113 1.05 -4.13 15.35
N SER A 114 0.26 -3.51 14.46
CA SER A 114 -0.52 -4.23 13.46
C SER A 114 -0.83 -3.38 12.22
N VAL A 115 -0.99 -4.06 11.10
CA VAL A 115 -1.36 -3.50 9.81
C VAL A 115 -2.56 -4.26 9.27
N TYR A 116 -3.63 -3.56 8.91
CA TYR A 116 -4.76 -4.14 8.20
C TYR A 116 -4.65 -3.83 6.71
N ILE A 117 -4.90 -4.84 5.88
CA ILE A 117 -4.92 -4.72 4.43
C ILE A 117 -6.37 -4.84 3.95
N ASP A 118 -6.80 -3.92 3.09
CA ASP A 118 -7.99 -4.07 2.23
C ASP A 118 -7.64 -3.64 0.81
N ASP A 119 -7.08 -4.58 0.05
CA ASP A 119 -6.64 -4.33 -1.31
C ASP A 119 -7.49 -5.09 -2.32
N VAL A 120 -7.71 -4.45 -3.47
CA VAL A 120 -8.49 -4.97 -4.58
C VAL A 120 -7.79 -4.61 -5.88
N GLY A 121 -7.71 -5.55 -6.81
CA GLY A 121 -7.16 -5.31 -8.14
C GLY A 121 -7.84 -6.15 -9.20
N TYR A 122 -7.51 -5.87 -10.45
CA TYR A 122 -8.05 -6.59 -11.60
C TYR A 122 -6.94 -7.39 -12.27
N GLU A 123 -7.23 -8.64 -12.61
CA GLU A 123 -6.43 -9.40 -13.56
C GLU A 123 -6.70 -8.84 -14.97
N PRO A 124 -5.64 -8.58 -15.76
CA PRO A 124 -5.82 -8.20 -17.14
C PRO A 124 -6.33 -9.41 -17.93
N ASP A 125 -7.64 -9.45 -18.16
CA ASP A 125 -8.25 -10.43 -19.05
C ASP A 125 -8.20 -9.89 -20.49
N ASN A 126 -7.44 -10.55 -21.35
CA ASN A 126 -7.41 -10.27 -22.79
C ASN A 126 -8.67 -10.79 -23.53
N SER A 127 -9.62 -11.39 -22.80
CA SER A 127 -10.88 -11.88 -23.35
C SER A 127 -12.08 -11.27 -22.61
N SER A 128 -13.04 -10.83 -23.41
CA SER A 128 -14.19 -10.03 -23.01
C SER A 128 -15.08 -10.67 -21.93
N ILE A 129 -15.56 -9.83 -21.00
CA ILE A 129 -16.80 -9.91 -20.18
C ILE A 129 -16.64 -10.20 -18.68
N ARG A 130 -15.51 -10.70 -18.16
CA ARG A 130 -15.34 -10.82 -16.68
C ARG A 130 -13.91 -10.55 -16.26
N SER A 131 -13.58 -9.30 -15.94
CA SER A 131 -12.33 -9.00 -15.23
C SER A 131 -12.33 -9.80 -13.93
N GLN A 132 -11.45 -10.80 -13.81
CA GLN A 132 -11.25 -11.47 -12.53
C GLN A 132 -10.64 -10.43 -11.60
N SER A 133 -11.35 -10.13 -10.51
CA SER A 133 -10.82 -9.24 -9.47
C SER A 133 -10.22 -10.11 -8.38
N TRP A 134 -9.02 -9.76 -7.93
CA TRP A 134 -8.46 -10.30 -6.70
C TRP A 134 -8.76 -9.33 -5.56
N CYS A 135 -8.96 -9.87 -4.37
CA CYS A 135 -9.10 -9.09 -3.15
C CYS A 135 -8.30 -9.78 -2.06
N LEU A 136 -7.43 -9.01 -1.41
CA LEU A 136 -6.64 -9.46 -0.27
C LEU A 136 -7.04 -8.62 0.93
N ARG A 137 -7.54 -9.29 1.97
CA ARG A 137 -7.94 -8.65 3.22
C ARG A 137 -7.42 -9.39 4.41
N GLY A 138 -6.97 -8.67 5.42
CA GLY A 138 -6.59 -9.32 6.66
C GLY A 138 -5.64 -8.51 7.51
N TRP A 139 -5.40 -9.05 8.70
CA TRP A 139 -4.50 -8.46 9.67
C TRP A 139 -3.12 -9.10 9.58
N LEU A 140 -2.12 -8.23 9.58
CA LEU A 140 -0.71 -8.55 9.71
C LEU A 140 -0.21 -7.95 11.02
N HIS A 141 0.26 -8.78 11.93
CA HIS A 141 0.70 -8.40 13.27
C HIS A 141 2.22 -8.40 13.38
N VAL A 142 2.75 -7.50 14.20
CA VAL A 142 4.18 -7.43 14.49
C VAL A 142 4.55 -8.50 15.52
N LEU A 143 5.49 -9.37 15.15
CA LEU A 143 6.06 -10.41 15.99
C LEU A 143 7.25 -9.83 16.75
N ASN A 144 7.02 -9.46 18.01
CA ASN A 144 7.91 -8.64 18.83
C ASN A 144 9.33 -9.19 19.07
N SER A 145 9.60 -10.47 18.84
CA SER A 145 10.94 -11.04 19.00
C SER A 145 11.95 -10.49 17.99
N ASN A 146 11.51 -10.25 16.75
CA ASN A 146 12.37 -9.81 15.64
C ASN A 146 11.81 -8.58 14.90
N ARG A 147 10.63 -8.08 15.29
CA ARG A 147 9.80 -7.18 14.47
C ARG A 147 9.52 -7.75 13.07
N ASP A 148 9.37 -9.07 13.00
CA ASP A 148 8.86 -9.74 11.82
C ASP A 148 7.34 -9.53 11.74
N VAL A 149 6.76 -9.82 10.57
CA VAL A 149 5.33 -9.66 10.33
C VAL A 149 4.72 -11.04 10.12
N GLY A 150 3.63 -11.33 10.83
CA GLY A 150 2.89 -12.57 10.70
C GLY A 150 1.38 -12.33 10.70
N GLY A 151 0.64 -13.17 9.97
CA GLY A 151 -0.82 -13.05 9.86
C GLY A 151 -1.34 -13.85 8.67
N THR A 152 -2.62 -13.68 8.37
CA THR A 152 -3.26 -14.34 7.23
C THR A 152 -4.02 -13.30 6.42
N LEU A 153 -3.72 -13.25 5.13
CA LEU A 153 -4.51 -12.50 4.16
C LEU A 153 -5.52 -13.47 3.56
N GLU A 154 -6.79 -13.21 3.83
CA GLU A 154 -7.92 -13.96 3.31
C GLU A 154 -8.30 -13.46 1.91
N ASP A 155 -8.73 -14.41 1.09
CA ASP A 155 -9.28 -14.12 -0.23
C ASP A 155 -10.78 -13.91 -0.13
N PHE A 156 -11.25 -12.82 -0.71
CA PHE A 156 -12.67 -12.64 -0.97
C PHE A 156 -12.92 -12.56 -2.46
N TYR A 157 -13.62 -13.54 -3.02
CA TYR A 157 -14.11 -13.43 -4.39
C TYR A 157 -15.29 -12.45 -4.41
N ARG A 158 -15.08 -11.24 -4.92
CA ARG A 158 -16.22 -10.40 -5.34
C ARG A 158 -16.68 -10.91 -6.69
N ALA A 159 -17.83 -11.58 -6.72
CA ALA A 159 -18.49 -11.89 -7.97
C ALA A 159 -18.67 -10.57 -8.77
N PRO A 160 -18.40 -10.57 -10.09
CA PRO A 160 -18.61 -9.38 -10.90
C PRO A 160 -20.08 -8.96 -10.79
N THR A 161 -20.32 -7.76 -10.28
CA THR A 161 -21.64 -7.14 -10.36
C THR A 161 -22.00 -6.97 -11.82
N ALA A 162 -23.00 -7.72 -12.28
CA ALA A 162 -23.62 -7.47 -13.58
C ALA A 162 -24.24 -6.07 -13.55
N GLN A 163 -23.69 -5.15 -14.35
CA GLN A 163 -24.35 -3.89 -14.70
C GLN A 163 -25.15 -4.09 -15.99
#